data_AF-A6TUR3-F1
#
_entry.id   AF-A6TUR3-F1
#
_cell.length_a   1.000
_cell.length_b   1.000
_cell.length_c   1.000
_cell.angle_alpha   90.00
_cell.angle_beta   90.00
_cell.angle_gamma   90.00
#
_symmetry.space_group_name_H-M   'P 1'
#
loop_
_entity.id
_entity.type
_entity.pdbx_description
1 polymer ?
#
loop_
_entity_poly.entity_id
_entity_poly.type
_entity_poly.pdbx_seq_one_letter_code
_entity_poly.pdbx_strand_id
1 'polypeptide(L)' 'MINYKEYKTILSKKNNMNIYRGCTHGCIYCDSRSEIYGMTYTFENIEVKTNAMELLEKALSKKRDKCMITTGMTKKCKSY' A
#
# COMPACT_ATOMS: atom_id res chain seq x y z
N MET A 1 7.21 4.09 -14.89
CA MET A 1 5.95 3.73 -15.58
C MET A 1 4.88 3.46 -14.52
N ILE A 2 3.59 3.72 -14.80
CA ILE A 2 2.51 3.48 -13.83
C ILE A 2 1.86 2.12 -14.13
N ASN A 3 1.72 1.29 -13.09
CA ASN A 3 1.00 0.02 -13.15
C ASN A 3 -0.29 0.12 -12.35
N TYR A 4 -1.35 -0.57 -12.79
CA TYR A 4 -2.63 -0.60 -12.11
C TYR A 4 -2.91 -2.03 -11.64
N LYS A 5 -3.25 -2.22 -10.36
CA LYS A 5 -3.51 -3.55 -9.81
C LYS A 5 -4.59 -3.52 -8.73
N GLU A 6 -5.41 -4.56 -8.70
CA GLU A 6 -6.40 -4.77 -7.65
C GLU A 6 -5.80 -5.50 -6.43
N TYR A 7 -6.35 -5.20 -5.25
CA TYR A 7 -5.91 -5.74 -3.98
C TYR A 7 -7.05 -6.32 -3.14
N LYS A 8 -6.72 -7.27 -2.26
CA LYS A 8 -7.68 -7.88 -1.34
C LYS A 8 -7.88 -7.05 -0.06
N THR A 9 -6.86 -6.27 0.32
CA THR A 9 -6.88 -5.43 1.53
C THR A 9 -6.16 -4.11 1.32
N ILE A 10 -6.66 -3.04 1.97
CA ILE A 10 -6.03 -1.71 1.95
C ILE A 10 -5.38 -1.32 3.29
N LEU A 11 -5.92 -1.83 4.41
CA LEU A 11 -5.38 -1.64 5.76
C LEU A 11 -4.59 -2.86 6.23
N SER A 12 -3.49 -2.59 6.95
CA SER A 12 -2.77 -3.61 7.72
C SER A 12 -3.44 -3.92 9.06
N LYS A 13 -2.94 -4.94 9.76
CA LYS A 13 -3.37 -5.26 11.15
C LYS A 13 -3.23 -4.07 12.11
N LYS A 14 -2.28 -3.16 11.85
CA LYS A 14 -2.03 -1.94 12.64
C LYS A 14 -2.65 -0.68 12.02
N ASN A 15 -3.64 -0.82 11.13
CA ASN A 15 -4.34 0.27 10.45
C ASN A 15 -3.48 1.18 9.55
N ASN A 16 -2.23 0.81 9.27
CA ASN A 16 -1.47 1.50 8.24
C ASN A 16 -2.07 1.25 6.84
N MET A 17 -2.09 2.29 6.02
CA MET A 17 -2.66 2.35 4.69
C MET A 17 -1.60 2.75 3.65
N ASN A 18 -1.71 2.18 2.45
CA ASN A 18 -1.04 2.67 1.26
C ASN A 18 -1.91 2.51 0.01
N ILE A 19 -2.01 3.59 -0.76
CA ILE A 19 -2.75 3.63 -2.04
C ILE A 19 -1.81 3.29 -3.20
N TYR A 20 -0.55 3.69 -3.06
CA TYR A 20 0.50 3.49 -4.03
C TYR A 20 1.60 2.61 -3.45
N ARG A 21 2.31 1.93 -4.34
CA ARG A 21 3.52 1.18 -4.02
C ARG A 21 4.60 1.51 -5.03
N GLY A 22 5.81 1.76 -4.55
CA GLY A 22 6.91 2.26 -5.37
C GLY A 22 7.09 3.77 -5.27
N CYS A 23 8.23 4.26 -5.72
CA CYS A 23 8.58 5.68 -5.71
C CYS A 23 9.60 5.99 -6.81
N THR A 24 9.45 7.13 -7.49
CA THR A 24 10.35 7.58 -8.56
C THR A 24 11.46 8.52 -8.10
N HIS A 25 11.55 8.82 -6.80
CA HIS A 25 12.49 9.84 -6.28
C HIS A 25 13.96 9.39 -6.32
N GLY A 26 14.23 8.09 -6.34
CA GLY A 26 15.61 7.57 -6.43
C GLY A 26 16.46 7.77 -5.18
N CYS A 27 15.87 7.90 -3.98
CA CYS A 27 16.64 8.05 -2.74
C CYS A 27 17.53 6.83 -2.50
N ILE A 28 18.85 7.05 -2.40
CA ILE A 28 19.84 5.98 -2.19
C ILE A 28 19.67 5.26 -0.84
N TYR A 29 19.07 5.92 0.15
CA TYR A 29 18.81 5.40 1.50
C TYR A 29 17.36 4.93 1.69
N CYS A 30 16.61 4.73 0.61
CA CYS A 30 15.22 4.30 0.72
C CYS A 30 15.12 2.84 1.16
N ASP A 31 14.82 2.62 2.44
CA ASP A 31 14.60 1.29 3.00
C ASP A 31 13.54 0.48 2.23
N SER A 32 12.55 1.19 1.65
CA SER A 32 11.48 0.58 0.84
C SER A 32 11.95 -0.12 -0.44
N ARG A 33 13.20 0.08 -0.86
CA ARG A 33 13.84 -0.66 -1.98
C ARG A 33 14.27 -2.07 -1.61
N SER A 34 14.28 -2.40 -0.32
CA SER A 34 14.67 -3.72 0.17
C SER A 34 13.67 -4.80 -0.27
N GLU A 35 14.18 -5.97 -0.64
CA GLU A 35 13.39 -7.13 -1.07
C GLU A 35 12.42 -7.62 0.00
N ILE A 36 12.68 -7.31 1.29
CA ILE A 36 11.80 -7.66 2.43
C ILE A 36 10.39 -7.10 2.29
N TYR A 37 10.21 -6.03 1.51
CA TYR A 37 8.91 -5.41 1.25
C TYR A 37 8.12 -6.15 0.15
N GLY A 38 8.73 -7.14 -0.50
CA GLY A 38 8.10 -8.04 -1.45
C GLY A 38 7.54 -7.31 -2.67
N MET A 39 8.27 -6.29 -3.15
CA MET A 39 8.03 -5.68 -4.45
C MET A 39 8.46 -6.68 -5.52
N THR A 40 7.52 -7.13 -6.35
CA THR A 40 7.80 -8.10 -7.43
C THR A 40 8.10 -7.42 -8.77
N TYR A 41 8.22 -6.09 -8.76
CA TYR A 41 8.43 -5.23 -9.91
C TYR A 41 9.45 -4.14 -9.55
N THR A 42 9.99 -3.48 -10.57
CA THR A 42 10.92 -2.35 -10.42
C THR A 42 10.33 -1.29 -9.49
N PHE A 43 11.04 -0.93 -8.41
CA PHE A 43 10.53 -0.04 -7.37
C PHE A 43 10.10 1.35 -7.91
N GLU A 44 10.75 1.81 -8.97
CA GLU A 44 10.48 3.07 -9.65
C GLU A 44 9.24 3.01 -10.56
N ASN A 45 8.67 1.81 -10.78
CA ASN A 45 7.35 1.65 -11.39
C ASN A 45 6.28 1.70 -10.32
N ILE A 46 5.55 2.82 -10.25
CA ILE A 46 4.52 3.04 -9.25
C ILE A 46 3.32 2.17 -9.57
N GLU A 47 2.95 1.29 -8.64
CA GLU A 47 1.73 0.51 -8.69
C GLU A 47 0.61 1.22 -7.93
N VAL A 48 -0.49 1.47 -8.64
CA VAL A 48 -1.69 2.12 -8.16
C VAL A 48 -2.73 1.05 -7.83
N LYS A 49 -3.28 1.12 -6.62
CA LYS A 49 -4.39 0.26 -6.21
C LYS A 49 -5.72 0.82 -6.72
N THR A 50 -6.24 0.25 -7.79
CA THR A 50 -7.46 0.75 -8.46
C THR A 50 -8.70 0.66 -7.58
N ASN A 51 -8.82 -0.40 -6.78
CA ASN A 51 -9.94 -0.63 -5.87
C ASN A 51 -9.70 -0.07 -4.44
N ALA A 52 -8.76 0.87 -4.27
CA ALA A 52 -8.41 1.41 -2.95
C ALA A 52 -9.59 2.06 -2.21
N MET A 53 -10.43 2.82 -2.92
CA MET A 53 -11.58 3.51 -2.31
C MET A 53 -12.61 2.51 -1.76
N GLU A 54 -13.00 1.53 -2.57
CA GLU A 54 -13.95 0.48 -2.18
C GLU A 54 -13.44 -0.33 -0.98
N LEU A 55 -12.16 -0.71 -1.00
CA LEU A 55 -11.55 -1.42 0.12
C LEU A 55 -11.50 -0.57 1.39
N LEU A 56 -11.27 0.73 1.26
CA LEU A 56 -11.19 1.65 2.40
C LEU A 56 -12.55 1.81 3.05
N GLU A 57 -13.59 2.04 2.26
CA GLU A 57 -14.96 2.12 2.73
C GLU A 57 -15.37 0.83 3.47
N LYS A 58 -15.11 -0.34 2.86
CA LYS A 58 -15.36 -1.65 3.48
C LYS A 58 -14.55 -1.88 4.77
N ALA A 59 -13.35 -1.32 4.88
CA ALA A 59 -12.51 -1.49 6.05
C ALA A 59 -12.90 -0.55 7.20
N LEU A 60 -13.25 0.70 6.90
CA LEU A 60 -13.68 1.70 7.87
C LEU A 60 -15.08 1.41 8.40
N SER A 61 -16.01 0.94 7.56
CA SER A 61 -17.37 0.56 7.97
C SER A 61 -17.41 -0.58 8.99
N LYS A 62 -16.31 -1.34 9.14
CA LYS A 62 -16.16 -2.42 10.14
C LYS A 62 -15.54 -1.95 11.45
N LYS A 63 -14.97 -0.75 11.52
CA LYS A 63 -14.43 -0.20 12.78
C LYS A 63 -15.59 0.25 13.67
N ARG A 64 -15.50 -0.06 14.96
CA ARG A 64 -16.49 0.29 15.99
C ARG A 64 -15.88 1.20 17.05
N ASP A 65 -14.60 1.02 17.32
CA ASP A 65 -13.83 1.84 18.24
C ASP A 65 -12.99 2.90 17.53
N LYS A 66 -12.64 3.95 18.29
CA LYS A 66 -11.67 4.96 17.85
C LYS A 66 -10.37 4.29 17.48
N CYS A 67 -9.86 4.58 16.29
CA CYS A 67 -8.58 4.09 15.84
C CYS A 67 -7.87 5.13 14.98
N MET A 68 -6.55 5.03 14.93
CA MET A 68 -5.73 5.87 14.07
C MET A 68 -5.46 5.13 12.76
N ILE A 69 -5.66 5.81 11.64
CA ILE A 69 -5.22 5.36 10.32
C ILE A 69 -3.94 6.13 9.98
N THR A 70 -2.88 5.39 9.69
CA THR A 70 -1.58 5.96 9.35
C THR A 70 -1.30 5.75 7.87
N THR A 71 -0.77 6.78 7.20
CA THR A 71 -0.38 6.72 5.79
C THR A 71 1.13 6.54 5.66
N GLY A 72 1.58 5.97 4.53
CA GLY A 72 3.01 5.93 4.19
C GLY A 72 3.73 4.63 4.56
N MET A 73 3.00 3.52 4.72
CA MET A 73 3.61 2.22 4.96
C MET A 73 3.88 1.47 3.65
N THR A 74 5.06 0.89 3.50
CA THR A 74 5.46 0.10 2.32
C THR A 74 5.18 -1.40 2.44
N LYS A 75 4.79 -1.87 3.63
CA LYS A 75 4.51 -3.28 3.89
C LYS A 75 3.42 -3.84 2.98
N LYS A 76 3.56 -5.14 2.70
CA LYS A 76 2.77 -5.88 1.74
C LYS A 76 1.29 -5.95 2.13
N CYS A 77 0.43 -5.33 1.31
CA CYS A 77 -0.99 -5.70 1.23
C CYS A 77 -1.13 -6.94 0.36
N LYS A 78 -2.18 -7.76 0.58
CA LYS A 78 -2.42 -8.95 -0.24
C LYS A 78 -2.99 -8.50 -1.59
N SER A 79 -2.23 -8.65 -2.67
CA SER A 79 -2.76 -8.48 -4.02
C SER A 79 -3.56 -9.71 -4.43
N TYR A 80 -4.33 -9.58 -5.51
CA TYR A 80 -4.73 -10.76 -6.29
C TYR A 80 -3.51 -11.39 -6.97
#